data_AF-E9EJS8-F1
#
_entry.id   AF-E9EJS8-F1
#
_cell.length_a   1.000
_cell.length_b   1.000
_cell.length_c   1.000
_cell.angle_alpha   90.00
_cell.angle_beta   90.00
_cell.angle_gamma   90.00
#
_symmetry.space_group_name_H-M   'P 1'
#
loop_
_entity.id
_entity.type
_entity.pdbx_description
1 polymer ?
#
loop_
_entity_poly.entity_id
_entity_poly.type
_entity_poly.pdbx_seq_one_letter_code
_entity_poly.pdbx_strand_id
1 'polypeptide(L)'
;MTTPTNIDAKDIRAHWAKYQGDKDVAGWASLWDKCDNLPWDRGFPHPALEDTLAQRAGTIGGPITEDGERRKALVPGCGRGVDVLLFASFGYDAYGLECSAAAVESCKKEEKENHSRYRVRDEKVGRGKVTFVQGDFFDDTWLKEIGVPRNGFEVIYDHTFFCALNPELRPKWALRHTELLASLPVGKDKNGVIHDRVSIWRRRD
;
A
#
# COMPACT_ATOMS: atom_id res chain seq x y z
N MET A 1 -1.84 -31.29 -6.04
CA MET A 1 -2.11 -30.27 -5.02
C MET A 1 -1.03 -30.39 -3.97
N THR A 2 -0.02 -29.52 -4.01
CA THR A 2 1.00 -29.43 -2.97
C THR A 2 0.35 -28.87 -1.72
N THR A 3 0.52 -29.54 -0.58
CA THR A 3 0.05 -29.06 0.72
C THR A 3 0.64 -27.66 0.95
N PRO A 4 -0.16 -26.65 1.31
CA PRO A 4 0.36 -25.32 1.58
C PRO A 4 1.38 -25.39 2.71
N THR A 5 2.62 -25.01 2.44
CA THR A 5 3.66 -24.94 3.45
C THR A 5 3.34 -23.76 4.37
N ASN A 6 2.75 -24.02 5.53
CA ASN A 6 2.60 -23.01 6.57
C ASN A 6 3.94 -22.85 7.31
N ILE A 7 4.51 -21.64 7.33
CA ILE A 7 5.70 -21.36 8.16
C ILE A 7 5.27 -21.08 9.60
N ASP A 8 5.89 -21.75 10.58
CA ASP A 8 5.71 -21.45 12.01
C ASP A 8 6.26 -20.04 12.33
N ALA A 9 5.59 -19.28 13.19
CA ALA A 9 6.04 -17.97 13.64
C ALA A 9 7.47 -17.97 14.21
N LYS A 10 7.93 -19.07 14.82
CA LYS A 10 9.31 -19.24 15.30
C LYS A 10 10.31 -19.29 14.14
N ASP A 11 9.95 -19.97 13.06
CA ASP A 11 10.80 -20.09 11.87
C ASP A 11 10.91 -18.76 11.12
N ILE A 12 9.86 -17.94 11.15
CA ILE A 12 9.88 -16.58 10.57
C ILE A 12 10.82 -15.67 11.36
N ARG A 13 10.79 -15.70 12.70
CA ARG A 13 11.72 -14.92 13.52
C ARG A 13 13.18 -15.34 13.28
N ALA A 14 13.43 -16.64 13.21
CA ALA A 14 14.75 -17.17 12.90
C ALA A 14 15.20 -16.82 11.46
N HIS A 15 14.25 -16.73 10.52
CA HIS A 15 14.51 -16.27 9.16
C HIS A 15 14.92 -14.79 9.15
N TRP A 16 14.13 -13.89 9.75
CA TRP A 16 14.47 -12.47 9.83
C TRP A 16 15.78 -12.20 10.56
N ALA A 17 16.16 -13.01 11.57
CA ALA A 17 17.46 -12.86 12.21
C ALA A 17 18.66 -13.01 11.25
N LYS A 18 18.48 -13.66 10.10
CA LYS A 18 19.52 -13.83 9.07
C LYS A 18 19.62 -12.65 8.10
N TYR A 19 18.59 -11.83 8.03
CA TYR A 19 18.46 -10.69 7.11
C TYR A 19 18.28 -9.43 7.95
N GLN A 20 19.39 -8.73 8.21
CA GLN A 20 19.41 -7.48 8.97
C GLN A 20 20.05 -6.36 8.15
N GLY A 21 19.59 -5.13 8.39
CA GLY A 21 20.11 -3.92 7.76
C GLY A 21 19.80 -3.90 6.27
N ASP A 22 20.81 -3.73 5.42
CA ASP A 22 20.65 -3.60 3.96
C ASP A 22 20.10 -4.88 3.29
N LYS A 23 19.98 -5.99 4.05
CA LYS A 23 19.44 -7.27 3.57
C LYS A 23 17.97 -7.48 3.92
N ASP A 24 17.33 -6.56 4.64
CA ASP A 24 15.95 -6.69 5.12
C ASP A 24 14.98 -6.96 3.95
N VAL A 25 15.12 -6.20 2.85
CA VAL A 25 14.31 -6.36 1.63
C VAL A 25 14.42 -7.77 1.03
N ALA A 26 15.64 -8.31 0.93
CA ALA A 26 15.87 -9.67 0.45
C ALA A 26 15.26 -10.73 1.39
N GLY A 27 15.26 -10.45 2.70
CA GLY A 27 14.61 -11.29 3.71
C GLY A 27 13.12 -11.42 3.47
N TRP A 28 12.43 -10.30 3.24
CA TRP A 28 11.00 -10.28 2.89
C TRP A 28 10.71 -10.96 1.56
N ALA A 29 11.48 -10.65 0.51
CA ALA A 29 11.31 -11.26 -0.80
C ALA A 29 11.40 -12.79 -0.75
N SER A 30 12.38 -13.32 -0.01
CA SER A 30 12.59 -14.76 0.10
C SER A 30 11.50 -15.51 0.87
N LEU A 31 10.65 -14.84 1.65
CA LEU A 31 9.50 -15.48 2.32
C LEU A 31 8.37 -15.73 1.31
N TRP A 32 8.12 -14.75 0.45
CA TRP A 32 7.16 -14.87 -0.66
C TRP A 32 7.60 -15.91 -1.70
N ASP A 33 8.90 -16.07 -1.96
CA ASP A 33 9.41 -17.10 -2.87
C ASP A 33 9.17 -18.53 -2.37
N LYS A 34 9.06 -18.71 -1.04
CA LYS A 34 9.04 -20.03 -0.42
C LYS A 34 7.65 -20.49 -0.01
N CYS A 35 6.69 -19.58 0.18
CA CYS A 35 5.42 -19.89 0.82
C CYS A 35 4.25 -19.14 0.22
N ASP A 36 3.21 -19.91 -0.11
CA ASP A 36 1.93 -19.39 -0.58
C ASP A 36 1.06 -18.86 0.59
N ASN A 37 1.27 -19.40 1.80
CA ASN A 37 0.52 -19.06 3.01
C ASN A 37 1.41 -18.39 4.04
N LEU A 38 1.44 -17.06 4.00
CA LEU A 38 2.17 -16.24 4.96
C LEU A 38 1.22 -15.85 6.10
N PRO A 39 1.66 -15.86 7.38
CA PRO A 39 0.74 -15.70 8.51
C PRO A 39 0.14 -14.30 8.64
N TRP A 40 0.71 -13.30 7.97
CA TRP A 40 0.13 -11.96 7.88
C TRP A 40 -0.87 -11.81 6.72
N ASP A 41 -0.80 -12.68 5.70
CA ASP A 41 -1.71 -12.64 4.57
C ASP A 41 -3.06 -13.26 4.95
N ARG A 42 -4.10 -12.42 4.97
CA ARG A 42 -5.47 -12.82 5.28
C ARG A 42 -6.28 -13.20 4.04
N GLY A 43 -5.79 -12.88 2.83
CA GLY A 43 -6.50 -13.16 1.57
C GLY A 43 -7.77 -12.33 1.35
N PHE A 44 -8.00 -11.27 2.13
CA PHE A 44 -9.08 -10.31 1.95
C PHE A 44 -8.72 -8.94 2.54
N PRO A 45 -9.30 -7.85 2.03
CA PRO A 45 -9.03 -6.50 2.54
C PRO A 45 -9.42 -6.34 4.01
N HIS A 46 -8.72 -5.49 4.74
CA HIS A 46 -9.07 -5.25 6.13
C HIS A 46 -10.46 -4.57 6.22
N PRO A 47 -11.44 -5.07 7.02
CA PRO A 47 -12.80 -4.52 7.04
C PRO A 47 -12.86 -3.02 7.37
N ALA A 48 -11.97 -2.56 8.26
CA ALA A 48 -11.88 -1.13 8.59
C ALA A 48 -11.52 -0.23 7.39
N LEU A 49 -10.80 -0.74 6.38
CA LEU A 49 -10.54 0.02 5.15
C LEU A 49 -11.84 0.20 4.36
N GLU A 50 -12.61 -0.87 4.17
CA GLU A 50 -13.89 -0.81 3.46
C GLU A 50 -14.86 0.15 4.16
N ASP A 51 -14.99 0.07 5.48
CA ASP A 51 -15.81 0.99 6.27
C ASP A 51 -15.35 2.45 6.11
N THR A 52 -14.03 2.69 6.12
CA THR A 52 -13.47 4.03 5.95
C THR A 52 -13.78 4.60 4.56
N LEU A 53 -13.60 3.81 3.50
CA LEU A 53 -13.88 4.23 2.13
C LEU A 53 -15.38 4.49 1.91
N ALA A 54 -16.25 3.69 2.51
CA ALA A 54 -17.69 3.83 2.38
C ALA A 54 -18.27 5.00 3.21
N GLN A 55 -17.77 5.21 4.43
CA GLN A 55 -18.44 6.07 5.41
C GLN A 55 -17.65 7.34 5.75
N ARG A 56 -16.35 7.40 5.44
CA ARG A 56 -15.45 8.48 5.83
C ARG A 56 -14.87 9.23 4.63
N ALA A 57 -15.50 9.14 3.46
CA ALA A 57 -15.12 9.89 2.26
C ALA A 57 -15.05 11.42 2.51
N GLY A 58 -15.85 11.96 3.46
CA GLY A 58 -15.74 13.37 3.87
C GLY A 58 -14.45 13.72 4.63
N THR A 59 -13.74 12.73 5.17
CA THR A 59 -12.49 12.90 5.94
C THR A 59 -11.26 12.59 5.09
N ILE A 60 -11.27 11.46 4.38
CA ILE A 60 -10.13 11.05 3.53
C ILE A 60 -10.22 11.60 2.11
N GLY A 61 -11.36 12.20 1.77
CA GLY A 61 -11.74 12.65 0.43
C GLY A 61 -12.13 11.49 -0.48
N GLY A 62 -13.15 11.71 -1.31
CA GLY A 62 -13.64 10.72 -2.28
C GLY A 62 -12.65 10.43 -3.42
N PRO A 63 -12.99 9.52 -4.34
CA PRO A 63 -12.08 9.06 -5.40
C PRO A 63 -11.73 10.10 -6.47
N ILE A 64 -12.44 11.22 -6.51
CA ILE A 64 -12.26 12.31 -7.48
C ILE A 64 -11.79 13.57 -6.75
N THR A 65 -10.84 14.30 -7.34
CA THR A 65 -10.38 15.61 -6.86
C THR A 65 -11.38 16.71 -7.22
N GLU A 66 -11.18 17.91 -6.67
CA GLU A 66 -12.01 19.07 -7.02
C GLU A 66 -11.91 19.44 -8.51
N ASP A 67 -10.76 19.16 -9.12
CA ASP A 67 -10.48 19.39 -10.54
C ASP A 67 -11.06 18.30 -11.47
N GLY A 68 -11.74 17.29 -10.92
CA GLY A 68 -12.34 16.19 -11.68
C GLY A 68 -11.40 15.03 -12.00
N GLU A 69 -10.17 15.06 -11.50
CA GLU A 69 -9.16 14.00 -11.71
C GLU A 69 -9.31 12.86 -10.69
N ARG A 70 -8.90 11.64 -11.05
CA ARG A 70 -8.86 10.54 -10.08
C ARG A 70 -7.74 10.73 -9.06
N ARG A 71 -8.11 10.56 -7.79
CA ARG A 71 -7.17 10.47 -6.68
C ARG A 71 -6.36 9.18 -6.76
N LYS A 72 -5.10 9.28 -6.41
CA LYS A 72 -4.11 8.20 -6.39
C LYS A 72 -3.93 7.71 -4.97
N ALA A 73 -4.12 6.42 -4.77
CA ALA A 73 -3.93 5.75 -3.50
C ALA A 73 -2.70 4.83 -3.57
N LEU A 74 -1.76 4.98 -2.62
CA LEU A 74 -0.60 4.09 -2.49
C LEU A 74 -0.79 3.14 -1.31
N VAL A 75 -0.51 1.86 -1.53
CA VAL A 75 -0.39 0.84 -0.47
C VAL A 75 1.06 0.33 -0.48
N PRO A 76 1.91 0.80 0.46
CA PRO A 76 3.27 0.31 0.58
C PRO A 76 3.31 -1.06 1.26
N GLY A 77 4.17 -1.96 0.78
CA GLY A 77 4.20 -3.35 1.25
C GLY A 77 2.87 -4.06 1.01
N CYS A 78 2.33 -3.95 -0.20
CA CYS A 78 0.95 -4.37 -0.48
C CYS A 78 0.72 -5.88 -0.40
N GLY A 79 1.77 -6.71 -0.31
CA GLY A 79 1.67 -8.16 -0.21
C GLY A 79 0.95 -8.76 -1.42
N ARG A 80 -0.24 -9.35 -1.22
CA ARG A 80 -1.09 -9.88 -2.30
C ARG A 80 -1.99 -8.82 -2.96
N GLY A 81 -1.92 -7.56 -2.51
CA GLY A 81 -2.59 -6.45 -3.20
C GLY A 81 -4.10 -6.33 -2.96
N VAL A 82 -4.67 -7.06 -2.00
CA VAL A 82 -6.12 -7.05 -1.72
C VAL A 82 -6.64 -5.64 -1.40
N ASP A 83 -5.90 -4.85 -0.63
CA ASP A 83 -6.29 -3.47 -0.29
C ASP A 83 -6.20 -2.54 -1.50
N VAL A 84 -5.25 -2.76 -2.42
CA VAL A 84 -5.11 -2.00 -3.68
C VAL A 84 -6.33 -2.22 -4.56
N LEU A 85 -6.77 -3.47 -4.70
CA LEU A 85 -7.97 -3.84 -5.46
C LEU A 85 -9.24 -3.25 -4.83
N LEU A 86 -9.28 -3.17 -3.49
CA LEU A 86 -10.38 -2.49 -2.80
C LEU A 86 -10.41 -1.00 -3.13
N PHE A 87 -9.28 -0.28 -3.05
CA PHE A 87 -9.21 1.14 -3.44
C PHE A 87 -9.70 1.37 -4.88
N ALA A 88 -9.25 0.54 -5.82
CA ALA A 88 -9.69 0.63 -7.21
C ALA A 88 -11.19 0.38 -7.39
N SER A 89 -11.79 -0.51 -6.58
CA SER A 89 -13.25 -0.75 -6.58
C SER A 89 -14.06 0.46 -6.11
N PHE A 90 -13.47 1.33 -5.30
CA PHE A 90 -14.03 2.62 -4.87
C PHE A 90 -13.69 3.77 -5.84
N GLY A 91 -12.97 3.51 -6.93
CA GLY A 91 -12.73 4.47 -8.01
C GLY A 91 -11.41 5.23 -7.94
N TYR A 92 -10.54 4.95 -6.95
CA TYR A 92 -9.20 5.53 -6.86
C TYR A 92 -8.26 4.85 -7.87
N ASP A 93 -7.32 5.60 -8.43
CA ASP A 93 -6.18 4.99 -9.11
C ASP A 93 -5.23 4.44 -8.05
N ALA A 94 -5.18 3.13 -7.92
CA ALA A 94 -4.54 2.43 -6.82
C ALA A 94 -3.20 1.82 -7.23
N TYR A 95 -2.20 2.02 -6.37
CA TYR A 95 -0.82 1.62 -6.58
C TYR A 95 -0.39 0.72 -5.41
N GLY A 96 0.02 -0.50 -5.72
CA GLY A 96 0.64 -1.41 -4.76
C GLY A 96 2.14 -1.46 -4.97
N LEU A 97 2.91 -1.05 -3.98
CA LEU A 97 4.37 -1.19 -3.99
C LEU A 97 4.77 -2.39 -3.15
N GLU A 98 5.55 -3.28 -3.72
CA GLU A 98 6.04 -4.48 -3.03
C GLU A 98 7.46 -4.81 -3.48
N CYS A 99 8.31 -5.23 -2.55
CA CYS A 99 9.71 -5.50 -2.85
C CYS A 99 9.93 -6.88 -3.47
N SER A 100 9.03 -7.83 -3.20
CA SER A 100 9.06 -9.19 -3.73
C SER A 100 8.42 -9.29 -5.12
N ALA A 101 9.18 -9.81 -6.10
CA ALA A 101 8.62 -10.17 -7.40
C ALA A 101 7.50 -11.22 -7.30
N ALA A 102 7.68 -12.25 -6.44
CA ALA A 102 6.68 -13.29 -6.23
C ALA A 102 5.37 -12.76 -5.62
N ALA A 103 5.46 -11.77 -4.74
CA ALA A 103 4.29 -11.09 -4.20
C ALA A 103 3.57 -10.24 -5.27
N VAL A 104 4.31 -9.52 -6.12
CA VAL A 104 3.73 -8.79 -7.26
C VAL A 104 3.01 -9.73 -8.24
N GLU A 105 3.55 -10.92 -8.51
CA GLU A 105 2.84 -11.94 -9.30
C GLU A 105 1.60 -12.45 -8.56
N SER A 106 1.67 -12.59 -7.23
CA SER A 106 0.50 -12.91 -6.40
C SER A 106 -0.59 -11.84 -6.47
N CYS A 107 -0.23 -10.55 -6.56
CA CYS A 107 -1.17 -9.45 -6.79
C CYS A 107 -1.91 -9.58 -8.12
N LYS A 108 -1.17 -9.84 -9.21
CA LYS A 108 -1.77 -10.03 -10.55
C LYS A 108 -2.69 -11.24 -10.58
N LYS A 109 -2.31 -12.33 -9.90
CA LYS A 109 -3.15 -13.52 -9.75
C LYS A 109 -4.43 -13.22 -8.97
N GLU A 110 -4.33 -12.52 -7.84
CA GLU A 110 -5.49 -12.10 -7.04
C GLU A 110 -6.44 -11.22 -7.85
N GLU A 111 -5.92 -10.24 -8.58
CA GLU A 111 -6.73 -9.40 -9.47
C GLU A 111 -7.51 -10.23 -10.48
N LYS A 112 -6.86 -11.21 -11.12
CA LYS A 112 -7.47 -12.06 -12.15
C LYS A 112 -8.49 -13.04 -11.59
N GLU A 113 -8.16 -13.72 -10.49
CA GLU A 113 -8.97 -14.82 -9.95
C GLU A 113 -10.12 -14.32 -9.08
N ASN A 114 -9.94 -13.18 -8.41
CA ASN A 114 -10.87 -12.67 -7.40
C ASN A 114 -11.54 -11.34 -7.79
N HIS A 115 -11.47 -10.92 -9.06
CA HIS A 115 -12.09 -9.68 -9.56
C HIS A 115 -13.54 -9.47 -9.11
N SER A 116 -14.34 -10.55 -9.04
CA SER A 116 -15.76 -10.50 -8.66
C SER A 116 -16.02 -10.07 -7.21
N ARG A 117 -15.01 -10.16 -6.33
CA ARG A 117 -15.04 -9.69 -4.93
C ARG A 117 -14.92 -8.17 -4.83
N TYR A 118 -14.29 -7.55 -5.82
CA TYR A 118 -13.97 -6.11 -5.82
C TYR A 118 -14.94 -5.32 -6.71
N ARG A 119 -16.25 -5.47 -6.54
CA ARG A 119 -17.25 -4.82 -7.39
C ARG A 119 -17.16 -3.29 -7.30
N VAL A 120 -17.41 -2.63 -8.43
CA VAL A 120 -17.50 -1.16 -8.50
C VAL A 120 -18.54 -0.67 -7.49
N ARG A 121 -18.15 0.28 -6.63
CA ARG A 121 -19.01 0.80 -5.56
C ARG A 121 -19.89 1.96 -6.01
N ASP A 122 -19.43 2.71 -7.00
CA ASP A 122 -20.19 3.78 -7.65
C ASP A 122 -20.00 3.68 -9.17
N GLU A 123 -21.05 3.28 -9.89
CA GLU A 123 -21.03 3.12 -11.35
C GLU A 123 -20.80 4.45 -12.10
N LYS A 124 -21.11 5.60 -11.49
CA LYS A 124 -20.85 6.91 -12.11
C LYS A 124 -19.36 7.24 -12.12
N VAL A 125 -18.66 6.82 -11.07
CA VAL A 125 -17.22 6.96 -10.96
C VAL A 125 -16.52 5.84 -11.71
N GLY A 126 -17.02 4.61 -11.66
CA GLY A 126 -16.38 3.44 -12.25
C GLY A 126 -15.14 2.97 -11.49
N ARG A 127 -14.54 1.87 -11.96
CA ARG A 127 -13.30 1.32 -11.40
C ARG A 127 -12.10 2.23 -11.71
N GLY A 128 -11.25 2.48 -10.72
CA GLY A 128 -9.95 3.14 -10.94
C GLY A 128 -8.88 2.19 -11.45
N LYS A 129 -7.76 2.73 -11.93
CA LYS A 129 -6.63 1.94 -12.43
C LYS A 129 -5.96 1.17 -11.29
N VAL A 130 -5.55 -0.07 -11.54
CA VAL A 130 -4.70 -0.86 -10.64
C VAL A 130 -3.29 -0.92 -11.21
N THR A 131 -2.28 -0.60 -10.40
CA THR A 131 -0.86 -0.74 -10.78
C THR A 131 -0.10 -1.42 -9.65
N PHE A 132 0.47 -2.60 -9.92
CA PHE A 132 1.41 -3.25 -9.02
C PHE A 132 2.83 -3.03 -9.53
N VAL A 133 3.71 -2.53 -8.66
CA VAL A 133 5.10 -2.22 -9.01
C VAL A 133 6.03 -2.90 -8.02
N GLN A 134 7.10 -3.50 -8.54
CA GLN A 134 8.15 -4.05 -7.72
C GLN A 134 9.14 -2.94 -7.34
N GLY A 135 9.42 -2.75 -6.06
CA GLY A 135 10.44 -1.79 -5.64
C GLY A 135 10.61 -1.66 -4.14
N ASP A 136 11.67 -0.94 -3.77
CA ASP A 136 11.90 -0.50 -2.39
C ASP A 136 11.15 0.82 -2.13
N PHE A 137 10.37 0.86 -1.05
CA PHE A 137 9.66 2.06 -0.58
C PHE A 137 10.55 3.29 -0.42
N PHE A 138 11.82 3.08 -0.06
CA PHE A 138 12.79 4.15 0.15
C PHE A 138 13.50 4.63 -1.12
N ASP A 139 13.33 3.95 -2.26
CA ASP A 139 13.88 4.33 -3.57
C ASP A 139 12.87 5.18 -4.37
N ASP A 140 13.35 6.00 -5.32
CA ASP A 140 12.54 6.80 -6.25
C ASP A 140 12.36 6.14 -7.63
N THR A 141 13.06 5.04 -7.91
CA THR A 141 13.08 4.39 -9.23
C THR A 141 11.69 3.91 -9.64
N TRP A 142 10.95 3.33 -8.70
CA TRP A 142 9.57 2.86 -8.94
C TRP A 142 8.60 4.01 -9.24
N LEU A 143 8.82 5.23 -8.72
CA LEU A 143 7.98 6.40 -9.03
C LEU A 143 8.07 6.77 -10.52
N LYS A 144 9.28 6.70 -11.08
CA LYS A 144 9.52 6.97 -12.50
C LYS A 144 8.84 5.93 -13.38
N GLU A 145 8.88 4.66 -12.97
CA GLU A 145 8.24 3.56 -13.69
C GLU A 145 6.73 3.73 -13.79
N ILE A 146 6.07 4.13 -12.70
CA ILE A 146 4.61 4.33 -12.67
C ILE A 146 4.17 5.71 -13.19
N GLY A 147 5.12 6.61 -13.49
CA GLY A 147 4.84 7.95 -14.00
C GLY A 147 4.18 8.89 -12.98
N VAL A 148 4.42 8.71 -11.68
CA VAL A 148 3.83 9.54 -10.60
C VAL A 148 4.95 10.38 -9.96
N PRO A 149 4.76 11.70 -9.78
CA PRO A 149 5.76 12.53 -9.09
C PRO A 149 5.85 12.15 -7.61
N ARG A 150 6.97 12.52 -6.95
CA ARG A 150 7.20 12.19 -5.53
C ARG A 150 6.00 12.58 -4.67
N ASN A 151 5.48 13.80 -4.77
CA ASN A 151 4.28 14.28 -4.06
C ASN A 151 2.97 14.00 -4.82
N GLY A 152 2.78 12.78 -5.32
CA GLY A 152 1.72 12.46 -6.28
C GLY A 152 0.53 11.68 -5.73
N PHE A 153 0.53 11.31 -4.44
CA PHE A 153 -0.51 10.45 -3.87
C PHE A 153 -1.42 11.19 -2.90
N GLU A 154 -2.72 11.25 -3.15
CA GLU A 154 -3.68 11.85 -2.24
C GLU A 154 -3.93 11.01 -0.99
N VAL A 155 -3.74 9.69 -1.08
CA VAL A 155 -3.91 8.76 0.04
C VAL A 155 -2.74 7.77 0.08
N ILE A 156 -2.18 7.55 1.26
CA ILE A 156 -1.29 6.42 1.52
C ILE A 156 -1.90 5.58 2.63
N TYR A 157 -2.11 4.29 2.37
CA TYR A 157 -2.67 3.34 3.31
C TYR A 157 -1.61 2.36 3.79
N ASP A 158 -1.01 2.64 4.95
CA ASP A 158 -0.10 1.72 5.63
C ASP A 158 -0.89 0.76 6.51
N HIS A 159 -0.90 -0.52 6.11
CA HIS A 159 -1.43 -1.60 6.92
C HIS A 159 -0.42 -2.73 6.98
N THR A 160 0.08 -2.99 8.18
CA THR A 160 1.13 -3.98 8.47
C THR A 160 2.50 -3.72 7.84
N PHE A 161 2.73 -2.54 7.22
CA PHE A 161 4.03 -2.17 6.67
C PHE A 161 4.92 -1.48 7.72
N PHE A 162 4.45 -0.43 8.39
CA PHE A 162 5.22 0.26 9.43
C PHE A 162 5.76 -0.65 10.52
N CYS A 163 4.93 -1.59 10.99
CA CYS A 163 5.32 -2.53 12.05
C CYS A 163 6.25 -3.65 11.54
N ALA A 164 6.29 -3.89 10.23
CA ALA A 164 7.20 -4.84 9.60
C ALA A 164 8.62 -4.27 9.43
N LEU A 165 8.78 -2.94 9.46
CA LEU A 165 10.08 -2.29 9.36
C LEU A 165 10.91 -2.44 10.63
N ASN A 166 12.23 -2.54 10.45
CA ASN A 166 13.19 -2.35 11.53
C ASN A 166 12.90 -0.99 12.23
N PRO A 167 12.84 -0.94 13.58
CA PRO A 167 12.61 0.30 14.31
C PRO A 167 13.46 1.50 13.87
N GLU A 168 14.69 1.28 13.44
CA GLU A 168 15.61 2.32 12.97
C GLU A 168 15.18 2.99 11.66
N LEU A 169 14.37 2.30 10.84
CA LEU A 169 13.84 2.83 9.57
C LEU A 169 12.57 3.67 9.77
N ARG A 170 11.94 3.63 10.94
CA ARG A 170 10.68 4.34 11.21
C ARG A 170 10.76 5.86 11.00
N PRO A 171 11.85 6.56 11.39
CA PRO A 171 12.00 7.97 11.06
C PRO A 171 12.08 8.23 9.56
N LYS A 172 12.83 7.39 8.82
CA LYS A 172 12.92 7.48 7.35
C LYS A 172 11.56 7.21 6.69
N TRP A 173 10.81 6.25 7.21
CA TRP A 173 9.48 5.93 6.72
C TRP A 173 8.49 7.07 6.93
N ALA A 174 8.57 7.79 8.05
CA ALA A 174 7.71 8.93 8.34
C ALA A 174 8.02 10.07 7.39
N LEU A 175 9.32 10.38 7.21
CA LEU A 175 9.75 11.36 6.20
C LEU A 175 9.25 10.97 4.81
N ARG A 176 9.45 9.71 4.41
CA ARG A 176 9.04 9.20 3.11
C ARG A 176 7.54 9.34 2.86
N HIS A 177 6.68 9.05 3.85
CA HIS A 177 5.24 9.30 3.75
C HIS A 177 4.92 10.77 3.46
N THR A 178 5.56 11.69 4.19
CA THR A 178 5.30 13.12 3.97
C THR A 178 5.75 13.59 2.61
N GLU A 179 6.83 13.03 2.06
CA GLU A 179 7.32 13.35 0.72
C GLU A 179 6.44 12.75 -0.38
N LEU A 180 5.85 11.58 -0.13
CA LEU A 180 5.01 10.87 -1.08
C LEU A 180 3.59 11.44 -1.19
N LEU A 181 3.08 11.94 -0.07
CA LEU A 181 1.75 12.55 -0.03
C LEU A 181 1.69 13.82 -0.87
N ALA A 182 0.62 13.93 -1.64
CA ALA A 182 0.27 15.11 -2.37
C ALA A 182 0.13 16.30 -1.43
N SER A 183 0.69 17.41 -1.88
CA SER A 183 0.54 18.71 -1.26
C SER A 183 -0.93 19.11 -1.24
N LEU A 184 -1.61 18.99 -0.10
CA LEU A 184 -2.98 19.50 0.03
C LEU A 184 -3.00 21.00 -0.30
N PRO A 185 -3.99 21.49 -1.08
CA PRO A 185 -4.22 22.93 -1.24
C PRO A 185 -4.56 23.59 0.11
N VAL A 186 -5.22 22.84 0.99
CA VAL A 186 -5.53 23.25 2.36
C VAL A 186 -4.24 23.27 3.19
N GLY A 187 -3.94 24.42 3.79
CA GLY A 187 -2.67 24.67 4.48
C GLY A 187 -1.67 25.49 3.66
N LYS A 188 -2.03 25.88 2.41
CA LYS A 188 -1.31 26.92 1.70
C LYS A 188 -1.67 28.29 2.27
N ASP A 189 -0.66 29.06 2.69
CA ASP A 189 -0.88 30.47 2.96
C ASP A 189 -1.20 31.24 1.66
N LYS A 190 -1.49 32.53 1.79
CA LYS A 190 -1.77 33.45 0.68
C LYS A 190 -0.67 33.51 -0.40
N ASN A 191 0.51 32.98 -0.15
CA ASN A 191 1.64 32.92 -1.08
C ASN A 191 1.84 31.52 -1.67
N GLY A 192 0.96 30.57 -1.38
CA GLY A 192 1.03 29.19 -1.87
C GLY A 192 1.96 28.28 -1.08
N VAL A 193 2.47 28.70 0.08
CA VAL A 193 3.39 27.92 0.92
C VAL A 193 2.61 26.99 1.84
N ILE A 194 2.91 25.69 1.80
CA ILE A 194 2.22 24.64 2.57
C ILE A 194 2.80 24.57 3.98
N HIS A 195 1.95 24.73 5.00
CA HIS A 195 2.36 24.73 6.41
C HIS A 195 2.00 23.45 7.19
N ASP A 196 1.00 22.67 6.75
CA ASP A 196 0.53 21.48 7.48
C ASP A 196 0.51 20.22 6.61
N ARG A 197 1.25 19.19 7.05
CA ARG A 197 1.13 17.80 6.56
C ARG A 197 0.70 16.92 7.74
N VAL A 198 -0.59 16.55 7.80
CA VAL A 198 -1.10 15.71 8.89
C VAL A 198 -0.86 14.23 8.54
N SER A 199 -0.13 13.52 9.39
CA SER A 199 0.01 12.06 9.35
C SER A 199 -0.61 11.48 10.63
N ILE A 200 -1.64 10.64 10.50
CA ILE A 200 -2.33 10.03 11.65
C ILE A 200 -1.80 8.60 11.85
N TRP A 201 -1.31 8.29 13.05
CA TRP A 201 -0.78 6.97 13.38
C TRP A 201 -1.43 6.41 14.65
N ARG A 202 -1.75 5.11 14.65
CA ARG A 202 -2.19 4.38 15.84
C ARG A 202 -1.32 3.14 16.05
N ARG A 203 -0.68 3.05 17.20
CA ARG A 203 -0.07 1.81 17.70
C ARG A 203 -1.17 0.93 18.29
N ARG A 204 -1.18 -0.37 17.97
CA ARG A 204 -1.87 -1.34 18.83
C ARG A 204 -0.87 -1.81 19.88
N ASP A 205 -1.32 -1.77 21.12
CA ASP A 205 -0.64 -2.30 22.28
C ASP A 205 -0.66 -3.84 22.25
#